data_AF-A0A7W1QIR8-F1
#
_entry.id   AF-A0A7W1QIR8-F1
#
_cell.length_a   1.000
_cell.length_b   1.000
_cell.length_c   1.000
_cell.angle_alpha   90.00
_cell.angle_beta   90.00
_cell.angle_gamma   90.00
#
_symmetry.space_group_name_H-M   'P 1'
#
loop_
_entity.id
_entity.type
_entity.pdbx_description
1 polymer ?
#
loop_
_entity_poly.entity_id
_entity_poly.type
_entity_poly.pdbx_seq_one_letter_code
_entity_poly.pdbx_strand_id
1 'polypeptide(L)'
;MKKTIGTDCRGFTIIELLIATMVFSFILLLAAAGLIQVGRLYQKGVIRSQTQEVARSVMINISESIQFNGGSVSTIVDTGDTKGYCIENKRISYRLNKKLVPGIAVSPQTKYALVVDNFPGCSASSTAQNLSGGTAIGNELLSPNMRITELVITEPSNNLYQISLKIAYGDDDLFNAGNCIANRIGGAYCATASLSTTVQKRIIR
;
A
#
# COMPACT_ATOMS: atom_id res chain seq x y z
N MET A 1 -65.39 -8.80 -50.05
CA MET A 1 -64.02 -8.27 -50.23
C MET A 1 -63.05 -9.24 -49.54
N LYS A 2 -62.31 -10.05 -50.30
CA LYS A 2 -61.48 -11.16 -49.78
C LYS A 2 -60.02 -10.67 -49.69
N LYS A 3 -59.53 -10.39 -48.48
CA LYS A 3 -58.16 -9.96 -48.23
C LYS A 3 -57.27 -11.20 -48.14
N THR A 4 -56.55 -11.49 -49.22
CA THR A 4 -55.50 -12.52 -49.25
C THR A 4 -54.29 -12.00 -48.49
N ILE A 5 -54.01 -12.58 -47.33
CA ILE A 5 -52.76 -12.38 -46.60
C ILE A 5 -51.73 -13.31 -47.27
N GLY A 6 -50.84 -12.74 -48.09
CA GLY A 6 -49.70 -13.46 -48.62
C GLY A 6 -48.72 -13.74 -47.49
N THR A 7 -48.62 -15.01 -47.08
CA THR A 7 -47.63 -15.45 -46.10
C THR A 7 -46.36 -15.84 -46.87
N ASP A 8 -45.38 -14.94 -46.86
CA ASP A 8 -44.07 -15.19 -47.48
C ASP A 8 -43.29 -16.16 -46.57
N CYS A 9 -43.46 -17.48 -46.77
CA CYS A 9 -42.74 -18.52 -46.04
C CYS A 9 -41.31 -18.67 -46.60
N ARG A 10 -40.49 -17.62 -46.51
CA ARG A 10 -39.05 -17.74 -46.67
C ARG A 10 -38.47 -18.26 -45.37
N GLY A 11 -38.20 -19.56 -45.31
CA GLY A 11 -37.52 -20.17 -44.16
C GLY A 11 -36.16 -19.51 -43.94
N PHE A 12 -35.86 -19.15 -42.70
CA PHE A 12 -34.52 -18.69 -42.30
C PHE A 12 -33.50 -19.74 -42.73
N THR A 13 -32.53 -19.34 -43.53
CA THR A 13 -31.49 -20.25 -44.00
C THR A 13 -30.55 -20.56 -42.84
N ILE A 14 -30.05 -21.80 -42.76
CA ILE A 14 -29.06 -22.23 -41.74
C ILE A 14 -27.84 -21.27 -41.73
N ILE A 15 -27.50 -20.70 -42.89
CA ILE A 15 -26.40 -19.75 -43.06
C ILE A 15 -26.65 -18.44 -42.31
N GLU A 16 -27.85 -17.87 -42.36
CA GLU A 16 -28.19 -16.64 -41.62
C GLU A 16 -28.10 -16.86 -40.11
N LEU A 17 -28.53 -18.03 -39.62
CA LEU A 17 -28.39 -18.40 -38.21
C LEU A 17 -26.92 -18.56 -37.79
N LEU A 18 -26.08 -19.15 -38.65
CA LEU A 18 -24.65 -19.31 -38.39
C LEU A 18 -23.90 -17.97 -38.38
N ILE A 19 -24.26 -17.04 -39.27
CA ILE A 19 -23.68 -15.69 -39.27
C ILE A 19 -24.15 -14.91 -38.04
N ALA A 20 -25.43 -15.02 -37.67
CA ALA A 20 -25.97 -14.35 -36.49
C ALA A 20 -25.28 -14.82 -35.19
N THR A 21 -25.02 -16.13 -35.04
CA THR A 21 -24.30 -16.66 -33.88
C THR A 21 -22.83 -16.22 -33.88
N MET A 22 -22.17 -16.17 -35.04
CA MET A 22 -20.78 -15.68 -35.15
C MET A 22 -20.65 -14.21 -34.71
N VAL A 23 -21.54 -13.33 -35.19
CA VAL A 23 -21.53 -11.91 -34.82
C VAL A 23 -21.85 -11.75 -33.34
N PHE A 24 -22.83 -12.49 -32.82
CA PHE A 24 -23.17 -12.46 -31.41
C PHE A 24 -22.01 -12.92 -30.51
N SER A 25 -21.33 -14.01 -30.85
CA SER A 25 -20.14 -14.48 -30.14
C SER A 25 -19.01 -13.45 -30.15
N PHE A 26 -18.81 -12.74 -31.27
CA PHE A 26 -17.82 -11.68 -31.34
C PHE A 26 -18.16 -10.49 -30.42
N ILE A 27 -19.43 -10.08 -30.37
CA ILE A 27 -19.89 -9.01 -29.47
C ILE A 27 -19.68 -9.41 -28.00
N LEU A 28 -20.01 -10.65 -27.63
CA LEU A 28 -19.77 -11.15 -26.28
C LEU A 28 -18.29 -11.15 -25.91
N LEU A 29 -17.41 -11.51 -26.84
CA LEU A 29 -15.96 -11.49 -26.63
C LEU A 29 -15.45 -10.06 -26.40
N LEU A 30 -15.92 -9.09 -27.18
CA LEU A 30 -15.58 -7.67 -26.99
C LEU A 30 -16.08 -7.14 -25.64
N ALA A 31 -17.32 -7.49 -25.26
CA ALA A 31 -17.89 -7.10 -23.97
C ALA A 31 -17.08 -7.68 -22.79
N ALA A 32 -16.71 -8.97 -22.87
CA ALA A 32 -15.87 -9.62 -21.87
C ALA A 32 -14.49 -8.97 -21.76
N ALA A 33 -13.85 -8.66 -22.89
CA ALA A 33 -12.58 -7.95 -22.93
C ALA A 33 -12.67 -6.55 -22.29
N GLY A 34 -13.76 -5.82 -22.54
CA GLY A 34 -14.04 -4.53 -21.92
C GLY A 34 -14.18 -4.64 -20.40
N LEU A 35 -14.96 -5.60 -19.90
CA LEU A 35 -15.17 -5.82 -18.46
C LEU A 35 -13.87 -6.17 -17.72
N ILE A 36 -13.01 -7.01 -18.31
CA ILE A 36 -11.71 -7.36 -17.71
C ILE A 36 -10.82 -6.12 -17.56
N GLN A 37 -10.83 -5.22 -18.55
CA GLN A 37 -10.04 -3.98 -18.48
C GLN A 37 -10.55 -3.06 -17.35
N VAL A 38 -11.87 -2.90 -17.23
CA VAL A 38 -12.48 -2.11 -16.15
C VAL A 38 -12.16 -2.72 -14.78
N GLY A 39 -12.26 -4.04 -14.63
CA GLY A 39 -11.94 -4.73 -13.38
C GLY A 39 -10.50 -4.51 -12.93
N ARG A 40 -9.55 -4.57 -13.86
CA ARG A 40 -8.13 -4.29 -13.57
C ARG A 40 -7.91 -2.83 -13.16
N LEU A 41 -8.55 -1.87 -13.83
CA LEU A 41 -8.45 -0.46 -13.47
C LEU A 41 -9.03 -0.19 -12.07
N TYR A 42 -10.15 -0.83 -11.74
CA TYR A 42 -10.77 -0.73 -10.42
C TYR A 42 -9.82 -1.24 -9.31
N GLN A 43 -9.25 -2.43 -9.45
CA GLN A 43 -8.30 -2.98 -8.47
C GLN A 43 -7.08 -2.07 -8.28
N LYS A 44 -6.55 -1.50 -9.37
CA LYS A 44 -5.43 -0.54 -9.32
C LYS A 44 -5.80 0.73 -8.54
N GLY A 45 -7.01 1.24 -8.76
CA GLY A 45 -7.55 2.40 -8.06
C GLY A 45 -7.70 2.14 -6.57
N VAL A 46 -8.30 1.01 -6.20
CA VAL A 46 -8.49 0.61 -4.80
C VAL A 46 -7.14 0.47 -4.07
N ILE A 47 -6.19 -0.27 -4.65
CA ILE A 47 -4.87 -0.48 -4.03
C ILE A 47 -4.12 0.85 -3.87
N ARG A 48 -4.18 1.75 -4.87
CA ARG A 48 -3.58 3.10 -4.76
C ARG A 48 -4.20 3.90 -3.63
N SER A 49 -5.53 3.90 -3.54
CA SER A 49 -6.25 4.62 -2.49
C SER A 49 -5.88 4.08 -1.10
N GLN A 50 -5.88 2.75 -0.93
CA GLN A 50 -5.47 2.10 0.32
C GLN A 50 -4.02 2.40 0.70
N THR A 51 -3.09 2.31 -0.26
CA THR A 51 -1.66 2.59 -0.02
C THR A 51 -1.45 4.04 0.42
N GLN A 52 -2.15 4.99 -0.21
CA GLN A 52 -2.10 6.38 0.19
C GLN A 52 -2.73 6.62 1.56
N GLU A 53 -3.83 5.94 1.86
CA GLU A 53 -4.51 6.08 3.15
C GLU A 53 -3.66 5.58 4.32
N VAL A 54 -3.04 4.40 4.16
CA VAL A 54 -2.08 3.88 5.14
C VAL A 54 -0.91 4.84 5.32
N ALA A 55 -0.37 5.41 4.24
CA ALA A 55 0.70 6.39 4.33
C ALA A 55 0.27 7.66 5.08
N ARG A 56 -0.93 8.18 4.82
CA ARG A 56 -1.47 9.33 5.55
C ARG A 56 -1.69 9.00 7.03
N SER A 57 -2.26 7.84 7.34
CA SER A 57 -2.50 7.39 8.71
C SER A 57 -1.19 7.27 9.51
N VAL A 58 -0.15 6.66 8.92
CA VAL A 58 1.19 6.60 9.52
C VAL A 58 1.75 8.01 9.74
N MET A 59 1.67 8.87 8.73
CA MET A 59 2.17 10.25 8.81
C MET A 59 1.48 11.04 9.94
N ILE A 60 0.15 10.91 10.06
CA ILE A 60 -0.63 11.54 11.12
C ILE A 60 -0.20 10.99 12.49
N ASN A 61 -0.08 9.67 12.64
CA ASN A 61 0.32 9.07 13.93
C ASN A 61 1.70 9.55 14.41
N ILE A 62 2.67 9.65 13.50
CA ILE A 62 4.00 10.18 13.80
C ILE A 62 3.92 11.68 14.10
N SER A 63 3.21 12.45 13.28
CA SER A 63 3.07 13.90 13.43
C SER A 63 2.39 14.28 14.73
N GLU A 64 1.29 13.61 15.11
CA GLU A 64 0.60 13.78 16.39
C GLU A 64 1.53 13.43 17.55
N SER A 65 2.30 12.35 17.40
CA SER A 65 3.28 11.98 18.42
C SER A 65 4.34 13.05 18.62
N ILE A 66 4.75 13.78 17.57
CA ILE A 66 5.72 14.89 17.67
C ILE A 66 5.05 16.18 18.18
N GLN A 67 3.83 16.48 17.77
CA GLN A 67 3.13 17.73 18.14
C GLN A 67 2.74 17.76 19.61
N PHE A 68 2.28 16.62 20.14
CA PHE A 68 1.67 16.54 21.47
C PHE A 68 2.57 15.96 22.54
N ASN A 69 3.58 15.15 22.19
CA ASN A 69 4.55 14.66 23.16
C ASN A 69 5.70 15.68 23.24
N GLY A 70 5.83 16.33 24.39
CA GLY A 70 6.81 17.37 24.68
C GLY A 70 8.27 16.90 24.70
N GLY A 71 8.55 15.61 24.44
CA GLY A 71 9.90 15.05 24.37
C GLY A 71 10.68 15.38 23.08
N SER A 72 11.98 15.07 23.09
CA SER A 72 12.83 15.13 21.90
C SER A 72 12.62 13.91 21.02
N VAL A 73 12.72 14.11 19.70
CA VAL A 73 12.82 12.98 18.76
C VAL A 73 14.27 12.54 18.69
N SER A 74 14.54 11.27 18.94
CA SER A 74 15.90 10.72 18.85
C SER A 74 15.91 9.42 18.05
N THR A 75 16.96 9.21 17.27
CA THR A 75 17.23 7.89 16.67
C THR A 75 17.66 6.93 17.78
N ILE A 76 17.15 5.71 17.73
CA ILE A 76 17.48 4.66 18.69
C ILE A 76 18.54 3.71 18.14
N VAL A 77 19.06 2.84 19.00
CA VAL A 77 20.01 1.81 18.59
C VAL A 77 19.28 0.77 17.70
N ASP A 78 19.80 0.60 16.49
CA ASP A 78 19.29 -0.39 15.53
C ASP A 78 19.47 -1.82 16.08
N THR A 79 18.48 -2.68 15.81
CA THR A 79 18.49 -4.10 16.20
C THR A 79 18.47 -4.95 14.94
N GLY A 80 19.67 -5.31 14.44
CA GLY A 80 19.82 -6.01 13.16
C GLY A 80 19.39 -5.11 12.00
N ASP A 81 18.40 -5.57 11.21
CA ASP A 81 17.81 -4.79 10.11
C ASP A 81 16.72 -3.80 10.57
N THR A 82 16.33 -3.83 11.85
CA THR A 82 15.30 -2.94 12.36
C THR A 82 15.92 -1.62 12.81
N LYS A 83 15.38 -0.54 12.27
CA LYS A 83 15.66 0.84 12.68
C LYS A 83 14.53 1.39 13.52
N GLY A 84 14.75 2.51 14.17
CA GLY A 84 13.65 3.16 14.87
C GLY A 84 13.90 4.59 15.33
N TYR A 85 12.86 5.15 15.93
CA TYR A 85 12.87 6.46 16.55
C TYR A 85 12.18 6.39 17.91
N CYS A 86 12.69 7.14 18.87
CA CYS A 86 12.00 7.47 20.10
C CYS A 86 11.37 8.84 19.96
N ILE A 87 10.10 8.93 20.35
CA ILE A 87 9.36 10.17 20.50
C ILE A 87 8.80 10.14 21.92
N GLU A 88 9.58 10.65 22.87
CA GLU A 88 9.27 10.66 24.31
C GLU A 88 9.03 9.26 24.91
N ASN A 89 7.77 8.81 25.00
CA ASN A 89 7.37 7.50 25.53
C ASN A 89 6.88 6.56 24.43
N LYS A 90 6.99 6.95 23.16
CA LYS A 90 6.65 6.11 22.02
C LYS A 90 7.91 5.67 21.31
N ARG A 91 8.01 4.37 21.08
CA ARG A 91 9.05 3.78 20.25
C ARG A 91 8.43 3.36 18.93
N ILE A 92 9.03 3.83 17.85
CA ILE A 92 8.69 3.45 16.48
C ILE A 92 9.81 2.55 15.99
N SER A 93 9.48 1.31 15.64
CA SER A 93 10.42 0.35 15.08
C SER A 93 9.99 -0.02 13.66
N TYR A 94 10.91 -0.06 12.72
CA TYR A 94 10.59 -0.33 11.32
C TYR A 94 11.70 -1.08 10.58
N ARG A 95 11.32 -1.82 9.53
CA ARG A 95 12.25 -2.48 8.60
C ARG A 95 12.08 -1.94 7.20
N LEU A 96 13.19 -1.55 6.59
CA LEU A 96 13.21 -1.06 5.22
C LEU A 96 13.15 -2.22 4.22
N ASN A 97 12.39 -2.02 3.14
CA ASN A 97 12.25 -2.92 2.00
C ASN A 97 11.77 -4.34 2.33
N LYS A 98 11.17 -4.57 3.49
CA LYS A 98 10.56 -5.86 3.86
C LYS A 98 9.05 -5.82 3.71
N LYS A 99 8.48 -6.79 2.98
CA LYS A 99 7.03 -6.88 2.74
C LYS A 99 6.32 -7.45 3.97
N LEU A 100 5.31 -6.76 4.47
CA LEU A 100 4.45 -7.23 5.54
C LEU A 100 3.58 -8.39 5.03
N VAL A 101 3.69 -9.57 5.65
CA VAL A 101 2.84 -10.72 5.33
C VAL A 101 2.30 -11.31 6.63
N PRO A 102 0.99 -11.61 6.73
CA PRO A 102 0.44 -12.28 7.90
C PRO A 102 0.98 -13.73 7.95
N GLY A 103 1.66 -14.09 9.04
CA GLY A 103 2.10 -15.47 9.29
C GLY A 103 3.63 -15.65 9.29
N ILE A 104 4.09 -16.75 8.67
CA ILE A 104 5.51 -17.12 8.62
C ILE A 104 6.22 -16.24 7.60
N ALA A 105 7.13 -15.41 8.09
CA ALA A 105 7.93 -14.53 7.25
C ALA A 105 9.14 -15.28 6.68
N VAL A 106 9.25 -15.34 5.36
CA VAL A 106 10.44 -15.81 4.63
C VAL A 106 11.07 -14.61 3.94
N SER A 107 12.37 -14.37 4.13
CA SER A 107 13.05 -13.21 3.54
C SER A 107 12.77 -13.13 2.03
N PRO A 108 12.38 -11.96 1.48
CA PRO A 108 12.39 -10.60 2.08
C PRO A 108 11.09 -10.17 2.79
N GLN A 109 10.20 -11.11 3.14
CA GLN A 109 8.97 -10.83 3.87
C GLN A 109 9.24 -10.71 5.39
N THR A 110 8.33 -10.06 6.10
CA THR A 110 8.39 -9.84 7.54
C THR A 110 6.99 -9.91 8.14
N LYS A 111 6.87 -10.42 9.38
CA LYS A 111 5.60 -10.46 10.11
C LYS A 111 5.22 -9.08 10.63
N TYR A 112 6.24 -8.25 10.89
CA TYR A 112 6.10 -6.87 11.33
C TYR A 112 7.03 -5.98 10.53
N ALA A 113 6.53 -4.84 10.07
CA ALA A 113 7.24 -3.92 9.20
C ALA A 113 7.33 -2.51 9.80
N LEU A 114 6.27 -2.03 10.46
CA LEU A 114 6.23 -0.75 11.17
C LEU A 114 5.39 -0.88 12.43
N VAL A 115 6.05 -0.99 13.58
CA VAL A 115 5.37 -1.15 14.85
C VAL A 115 5.60 0.08 15.71
N VAL A 116 4.51 0.54 16.33
CA VAL A 116 4.55 1.59 17.34
C VAL A 116 4.14 1.02 18.68
N ASP A 117 5.01 1.17 19.68
CA ASP A 117 4.76 0.75 21.05
C ASP A 117 4.92 1.90 22.05
N ASN A 118 4.25 1.76 23.19
CA ASN A 118 4.44 2.64 24.34
C ASN A 118 5.61 2.10 25.16
N PHE A 119 6.73 2.80 25.13
CA PHE A 119 7.96 2.48 25.82
C PHE A 119 8.36 3.66 26.71
N PRO A 120 7.93 3.66 28.00
CA PRO A 120 8.27 4.73 28.92
C PRO A 120 9.79 4.91 29.06
N GLY A 121 10.27 6.15 28.97
CA GLY A 121 11.70 6.45 29.02
C GLY A 121 12.45 6.18 27.71
N CYS A 122 11.73 6.19 26.58
CA CYS A 122 12.34 6.06 25.26
C CYS A 122 13.37 7.18 25.05
N SER A 123 14.60 6.79 24.71
CA SER A 123 15.71 7.69 24.48
C SER A 123 16.67 7.14 23.43
N ALA A 124 17.69 7.90 23.05
CA ALA A 124 18.67 7.49 22.05
C ALA A 124 19.42 6.18 22.41
N SER A 125 19.50 5.80 23.69
CA SER A 125 20.10 4.54 24.14
C SER A 125 19.13 3.36 24.12
N SER A 126 17.84 3.60 23.87
CA SER A 126 16.86 2.53 23.70
C SER A 126 17.18 1.72 22.46
N THR A 127 16.74 0.48 22.42
CA THR A 127 16.91 -0.41 21.26
C THR A 127 15.60 -0.49 20.47
N ALA A 128 15.72 -0.57 19.15
CA ALA A 128 14.59 -0.88 18.28
C ALA A 128 14.08 -2.30 18.59
N GLN A 129 12.77 -2.52 18.43
CA GLN A 129 12.22 -3.86 18.60
C GLN A 129 12.76 -4.82 17.54
N ASN A 130 13.01 -6.08 17.90
CA ASN A 130 13.35 -7.07 16.91
C ASN A 130 12.09 -7.52 16.13
N LEU A 131 11.85 -6.88 14.99
CA LEU A 131 10.72 -7.19 14.11
C LEU A 131 10.93 -8.47 13.28
N SER A 132 12.15 -9.03 13.25
CA SER A 132 12.44 -10.28 12.54
C SER A 132 12.06 -11.52 13.36
N GLY A 133 12.11 -11.43 14.69
CA GLY A 133 11.82 -12.54 15.62
C GLY A 133 10.35 -12.90 15.80
N GLY A 134 9.42 -12.14 15.18
CA GLY A 134 7.99 -12.44 15.24
C GLY A 134 7.30 -12.13 16.58
N THR A 135 7.98 -11.47 17.50
CA THR A 135 7.52 -11.08 18.86
C THR A 135 7.54 -9.57 19.07
N ALA A 136 7.05 -8.80 18.10
CA ALA A 136 6.90 -7.36 18.28
C ALA A 136 5.68 -7.06 19.17
N ILE A 137 5.83 -6.08 20.07
CA ILE A 137 4.79 -5.56 20.95
C ILE A 137 4.30 -4.24 20.35
N GLY A 138 2.99 -3.99 20.40
CA GLY A 138 2.41 -2.73 19.92
C GLY A 138 1.61 -2.89 18.63
N ASN A 139 1.34 -1.75 17.99
CA ASN A 139 0.44 -1.68 16.85
C ASN A 139 1.22 -1.62 15.55
N GLU A 140 1.00 -2.60 14.67
CA GLU A 140 1.46 -2.54 13.28
C GLU A 140 0.64 -1.52 12.52
N LEU A 141 1.30 -0.57 11.86
CA LEU A 141 0.64 0.51 11.13
C LEU A 141 0.51 0.25 9.63
N LEU A 142 1.23 -0.73 9.08
CA LEU A 142 1.08 -1.10 7.67
C LEU A 142 -0.03 -2.15 7.47
N SER A 143 -0.61 -2.13 6.27
CA SER A 143 -1.48 -3.21 5.82
C SER A 143 -0.69 -4.35 5.15
N PRO A 144 -1.26 -5.57 5.07
CA PRO A 144 -0.63 -6.69 4.37
C PRO A 144 -0.19 -6.32 2.94
N ASN A 145 0.93 -6.91 2.51
CA ASN A 145 1.61 -6.68 1.24
C ASN A 145 2.17 -5.25 1.03
N MET A 146 2.26 -4.45 2.10
CA MET A 146 2.96 -3.17 2.09
C MET A 146 4.36 -3.28 2.66
N ARG A 147 5.22 -2.33 2.31
CA ARG A 147 6.59 -2.18 2.80
C ARG A 147 6.93 -0.70 2.94
N ILE A 148 7.83 -0.37 3.84
CA ILE A 148 8.45 0.96 3.89
C ILE A 148 9.71 0.93 3.02
N THR A 149 9.81 1.86 2.08
CA THR A 149 11.05 2.08 1.31
C THR A 149 11.88 3.22 1.90
N GLU A 150 11.24 4.15 2.61
CA GLU A 150 11.90 5.30 3.23
C GLU A 150 11.09 5.78 4.45
N LEU A 151 11.78 6.00 5.57
CA LEU A 151 11.26 6.72 6.73
C LEU A 151 12.39 7.52 7.36
N VAL A 152 12.32 8.83 7.20
CA VAL A 152 13.33 9.76 7.70
C VAL A 152 12.65 10.85 8.50
N ILE A 153 13.13 11.08 9.72
CA ILE A 153 12.70 12.21 10.57
C ILE A 153 13.94 13.05 10.84
N THR A 154 13.95 14.29 10.38
CA THR A 154 15.05 15.25 10.59
C THR A 154 14.53 16.47 11.34
N GLU A 155 15.39 17.11 12.13
CA GLU A 155 15.10 18.38 12.78
C GLU A 155 15.90 19.50 12.09
N PRO A 156 15.40 20.09 10.98
CA PRO A 156 16.11 21.16 10.27
C PRO A 156 16.32 22.42 11.12
N SER A 157 15.43 22.69 12.08
CA SER A 157 15.56 23.82 13.01
C SER A 157 14.89 23.46 14.33
N ASN A 158 15.31 24.09 15.44
CA ASN A 158 14.77 23.85 16.79
C ASN A 158 13.24 23.73 16.79
N ASN A 159 12.73 22.58 17.23
CA ASN A 159 11.30 22.26 17.33
C ASN A 159 10.53 22.18 16.01
N LEU A 160 11.22 22.12 14.87
CA LEU A 160 10.64 21.90 13.55
C LEU A 160 11.18 20.59 13.00
N TYR A 161 10.29 19.62 12.80
CA TYR A 161 10.63 18.28 12.31
C TYR A 161 10.13 18.09 10.89
N GLN A 162 10.99 17.62 10.00
CA GLN A 162 10.60 17.17 8.67
C GLN A 162 10.48 15.64 8.67
N ILE A 163 9.32 15.13 8.27
CA ILE A 163 9.04 13.70 8.17
C ILE A 163 8.90 13.36 6.69
N SER A 164 9.74 12.44 6.22
CA SER A 164 9.66 11.86 4.87
C SER A 164 9.33 10.38 4.98
N LEU A 165 8.21 9.97 4.38
CA LEU A 165 7.70 8.61 4.39
C LEU A 165 7.43 8.15 2.95
N LYS A 166 7.94 6.98 2.59
CA LYS A 166 7.62 6.30 1.34
C LYS A 166 7.21 4.87 1.63
N ILE A 167 5.97 4.55 1.25
CA ILE A 167 5.37 3.22 1.38
C ILE A 167 5.12 2.67 -0.02
N ALA A 168 5.33 1.37 -0.17
CA ALA A 168 5.10 0.65 -1.40
C ALA A 168 4.21 -0.57 -1.15
N TYR A 169 3.33 -0.88 -2.09
CA TYR A 169 2.49 -2.06 -2.12
C TYR A 169 2.85 -2.93 -3.32
N GLY A 170 2.99 -4.23 -3.11
CA GLY A 170 3.20 -5.21 -4.18
C GLY A 170 4.26 -6.25 -3.85
N ASP A 171 4.42 -7.21 -4.75
CA ASP A 171 5.42 -8.28 -4.66
C ASP A 171 6.84 -7.78 -4.96
N ASP A 172 7.82 -8.55 -4.52
CA ASP A 172 9.24 -8.17 -4.55
C ASP A 172 9.79 -8.02 -5.97
N ASP A 173 9.27 -8.80 -6.91
CA ASP A 173 9.61 -8.78 -8.33
C ASP A 173 9.11 -7.53 -9.06
N LEU A 174 8.21 -6.76 -8.43
CA LEU A 174 7.63 -5.54 -8.97
C LEU A 174 8.40 -4.27 -8.58
N PHE A 175 9.54 -4.39 -7.89
CA PHE A 175 10.33 -3.25 -7.44
C PHE A 175 11.77 -3.29 -7.94
N ASN A 176 12.24 -2.16 -8.49
CA ASN A 176 13.65 -1.90 -8.72
C ASN A 176 14.07 -0.65 -7.95
N ALA A 177 15.01 -0.78 -7.02
CA ALA A 177 15.47 0.31 -6.14
C ALA A 177 14.33 1.09 -5.44
N GLY A 178 13.29 0.39 -4.98
CA GLY A 178 12.14 1.00 -4.30
C GLY A 178 11.15 1.74 -5.22
N ASN A 179 11.30 1.61 -6.54
CA ASN A 179 10.35 2.12 -7.52
C ASN A 179 9.56 0.98 -8.15
N CYS A 180 8.26 1.19 -8.29
CA CYS A 180 7.35 0.26 -8.94
C CYS A 180 7.68 0.17 -10.43
N ILE A 181 8.05 -1.02 -10.90
CA ILE A 181 8.28 -1.26 -12.34
C ILE A 181 6.94 -1.56 -13.02
N ALA A 182 6.66 -0.89 -14.12
CA ALA A 182 5.44 -1.12 -14.89
C ALA A 182 5.54 -2.48 -15.59
N ASN A 183 4.92 -3.50 -15.02
CA ASN A 183 4.84 -4.79 -15.68
C ASN A 183 3.84 -4.72 -16.85
N ARG A 184 4.24 -5.16 -18.03
CA ARG A 184 3.41 -5.12 -19.24
C ARG A 184 2.35 -6.24 -19.17
N ILE A 185 1.14 -5.88 -19.58
CA ILE A 185 -0.05 -6.71 -19.83
C ILE A 185 -0.14 -8.03 -19.04
N GLY A 186 -0.93 -8.04 -17.96
CA GLY A 186 -1.28 -9.26 -17.21
C GLY A 186 -0.45 -9.51 -15.95
N GLY A 187 0.61 -8.74 -15.71
CA GLY A 187 1.43 -8.85 -14.51
C GLY A 187 0.78 -8.31 -13.23
N ALA A 188 1.33 -8.72 -12.09
CA ALA A 188 0.95 -8.24 -10.77
C ALA A 188 1.15 -6.71 -10.64
N TYR A 189 0.36 -6.08 -9.77
CA TYR A 189 0.29 -4.62 -9.64
C TYR A 189 1.08 -4.11 -8.43
N CYS A 190 1.86 -3.05 -8.64
CA CYS A 190 2.51 -2.30 -7.57
C CYS A 190 2.00 -0.85 -7.48
N ALA A 191 2.04 -0.29 -6.28
CA ALA A 191 1.73 1.11 -6.02
C ALA A 191 2.73 1.68 -5.01
N THR A 192 3.00 2.99 -5.10
CA THR A 192 3.86 3.70 -4.15
C THR A 192 3.17 4.98 -3.70
N ALA A 193 3.28 5.30 -2.42
CA ALA A 193 2.86 6.58 -1.84
C ALA A 193 4.07 7.22 -1.15
N SER A 194 4.35 8.47 -1.49
CA SER A 194 5.39 9.27 -0.86
C SER A 194 4.75 10.52 -0.26
N LEU A 195 5.02 10.77 1.02
CA LEU A 195 4.52 11.91 1.77
C LEU A 195 5.72 12.55 2.47
N SER A 196 5.83 13.87 2.34
CA SER A 196 6.76 14.68 3.10
C SER A 196 5.96 15.80 3.76
N THR A 197 6.15 15.99 5.06
CA THR A 197 5.52 17.08 5.81
C THR A 197 6.48 17.66 6.83
N THR A 198 6.22 18.88 7.24
CA THR A 198 6.98 19.56 8.28
C THR A 198 6.03 19.85 9.44
N VAL A 199 6.48 19.49 10.65
CA VAL A 199 5.69 19.54 11.88
C VAL A 199 6.43 20.41 12.89
N GLN A 200 5.78 21.47 13.35
CA GLN A 200 6.27 22.25 14.47
C GLN A 200 5.73 21.66 15.78
N LYS A 201 6.63 21.43 16.73
CA LYS A 201 6.27 20.95 18.06
C LYS A 201 5.48 22.02 18.82
N ARG A 202 4.36 21.63 19.42
CA ARG A 202 3.55 22.53 20.23
C ARG A 202 4.05 22.49 21.67
N ILE A 203 4.74 23.54 22.10
CA ILE A 203 5.13 23.69 23.50
C ILE A 203 3.85 24.00 24.28
N ILE A 204 3.34 23.01 25.02
CA ILE A 204 2.34 23.26 26.05
C ILE A 204 3.15 23.64 27.30
N ARG A 205 3.11 24.93 27.65
CA ARG A 205 3.66 25.44 28.92
C ARG A 205 2.74 25.08 30.06
#